data_AF-A0A454VXJ0-F1
#
_entry.id   AF-A0A454VXJ0-F1
#
_cell.length_a   1.000
_cell.length_b   1.000
_cell.length_c   1.000
_cell.angle_alpha   90.00
_cell.angle_beta   90.00
_cell.angle_gamma   90.00
#
_symmetry.space_group_name_H-M   'P 1'
#
loop_
_entity.id
_entity.type
_entity.pdbx_description
1 polymer ?
#
loop_
_entity_poly.entity_id
_entity_poly.type
_entity_poly.pdbx_seq_one_letter_code
_entity_poly.pdbx_strand_id
1 'polypeptide(L)' 'MGAASALGAIASALAIRHGFVPPTANHRTTDPDCPVDVVPNASVPADVRIVQNNGLAFGGNNAVVLLGRHDSPRGEYAR' A
#
# COMPACT_ATOMS: atom_id res chain seq x y z
N MET A 1 -14.36 -6.48 -3.39
CA MET A 1 -13.96 -6.29 -1.98
C MET A 1 -14.01 -7.66 -1.30
N GLY A 2 -13.17 -7.88 -0.28
CA GLY A 2 -13.03 -9.16 0.41
C GLY A 2 -11.55 -9.42 0.73
N ALA A 3 -11.07 -10.63 0.44
CA ALA A 3 -9.67 -11.02 0.69
C ALA A 3 -8.63 -10.11 0.00
N ALA A 4 -8.93 -9.59 -1.20
CA ALA A 4 -7.99 -8.73 -1.93
C ALA A 4 -7.65 -7.44 -1.15
N SER A 5 -8.63 -6.78 -0.53
CA SER A 5 -8.40 -5.58 0.27
C SER A 5 -7.63 -5.89 1.57
N ALA A 6 -7.86 -7.06 2.16
CA ALA A 6 -7.09 -7.52 3.32
C ALA A 6 -5.63 -7.81 2.94
N LEU A 7 -5.38 -8.47 1.80
CA LEU A 7 -4.02 -8.68 1.27
C LEU A 7 -3.33 -7.35 0.94
N GLY A 8 -4.05 -6.39 0.36
CA GLY A 8 -3.56 -5.03 0.13
C GLY A 8 -3.16 -4.33 1.44
N ALA A 9 -3.93 -4.50 2.52
CA ALA A 9 -3.59 -3.96 3.83
C ALA A 9 -2.34 -4.62 4.43
N ILE A 10 -2.21 -5.95 4.30
CA ILE A 10 -1.00 -6.69 4.73
C ILE A 10 0.22 -6.20 3.94
N ALA A 11 0.12 -6.10 2.62
CA ALA A 11 1.19 -5.58 1.77
C ALA A 11 1.55 -4.14 2.14
N SER A 12 0.57 -3.29 2.46
CA SER A 12 0.78 -1.92 2.92
C SER A 12 1.57 -1.88 4.25
N ALA A 13 1.22 -2.73 5.20
CA ALA A 13 1.95 -2.84 6.47
C ALA A 13 3.40 -3.33 6.26
N LEU A 14 3.60 -4.28 5.34
CA LEU A 14 4.93 -4.77 4.97
C LEU A 14 5.76 -3.70 4.25
N ALA A 15 5.15 -2.91 3.36
CA ALA A 15 5.80 -1.78 2.69
C ALA A 15 6.32 -0.75 3.71
N ILE A 16 5.50 -0.40 4.71
CA ILE A 16 5.89 0.46 5.83
C ILE A 16 7.04 -0.18 6.64
N ARG A 17 6.90 -1.45 7.01
CA ARG A 17 7.88 -2.15 7.84
C ARG A 17 9.24 -2.30 7.17
N HIS A 18 9.26 -2.59 5.87
CA HIS A 18 10.47 -2.91 5.13
C HIS A 18 11.03 -1.75 4.31
N GLY A 19 10.31 -0.63 4.22
CA GLY A 19 10.81 0.61 3.61
C GLY A 19 10.94 0.51 2.09
N PHE A 20 9.93 -0.02 1.41
CA PHE A 20 9.87 -0.04 -0.05
C PHE A 20 8.43 -0.05 -0.56
N VAL A 21 8.24 0.43 -1.80
CA VAL A 21 6.98 0.32 -2.53
C VAL A 21 7.04 -0.90 -3.44
N PRO A 22 6.08 -1.84 -3.33
CA PRO A 22 6.04 -3.04 -4.18
C PRO A 22 5.73 -2.66 -5.64
N PRO A 23 6.20 -3.46 -6.62
CA PRO A 23 5.96 -3.17 -8.03
C PRO A 23 4.54 -3.54 -8.46
N THR A 24 4.06 -2.84 -9.49
CA THR A 24 2.99 -3.35 -10.34
C THR A 24 3.61 -4.25 -11.40
N ALA A 25 3.53 -5.56 -11.15
CA ALA A 25 4.05 -6.58 -12.06
C ALA A 25 3.28 -6.60 -13.39
N ASN A 26 3.96 -7.10 -14.45
CA ASN A 26 3.42 -7.24 -15.80
C ASN A 26 3.01 -5.94 -16.49
N HIS A 27 3.50 -4.79 -16.01
CA HIS A 27 3.25 -3.51 -16.69
C HIS A 27 4.04 -3.46 -18.00
N ARG A 28 3.41 -3.04 -19.10
CA ARG A 28 4.02 -3.01 -20.44
C ARG A 28 3.97 -1.62 -21.08
N THR A 29 2.82 -0.96 -21.00
CA THR A 29 2.58 0.33 -21.66
C THR A 29 1.73 1.20 -20.74
N THR A 30 2.24 2.37 -20.35
CA THR A 30 1.50 3.35 -19.53
C THR A 30 0.38 3.97 -20.35
N ASP A 31 -0.80 4.06 -19.74
CA ASP A 31 -1.95 4.76 -20.31
C ASP A 31 -1.75 6.29 -20.19
N PRO A 32 -1.77 7.06 -21.30
CA PRO A 32 -1.64 8.51 -21.27
C PRO A 32 -2.69 9.23 -20.41
N ASP A 33 -3.90 8.65 -20.26
CA ASP A 33 -4.99 9.24 -19.48
C ASP A 33 -4.88 8.92 -17.98
N CYS A 34 -3.95 8.04 -17.59
CA CYS A 34 -3.68 7.67 -16.20
C CYS A 34 -2.23 8.04 -15.82
N PRO A 35 -1.94 9.31 -15.52
CA PRO A 35 -0.57 9.80 -15.26
C PRO A 35 -0.03 9.41 -13.87
N VAL A 36 -0.64 8.42 -13.20
CA VAL A 36 -0.21 7.96 -11.88
C VAL A 36 1.01 7.07 -12.02
N ASP A 37 2.02 7.29 -11.17
CA ASP A 37 3.15 6.36 -11.06
C ASP A 37 2.69 5.07 -10.35
N VAL A 38 2.64 3.99 -11.12
CA VAL A 38 2.23 2.66 -10.65
C VAL A 38 3.42 1.78 -10.26
N VAL A 39 4.65 2.29 -10.26
CA VAL A 39 5.87 1.52 -9.93
C VAL A 39 6.02 0.27 -10.83
N PRO A 40 6.26 0.45 -12.15
CA PRO A 40 6.33 -0.65 -13.11
C PRO A 40 7.42 -1.67 -12.79
N ASN A 41 7.03 -2.94 -12.61
CA ASN A 41 7.88 -4.15 -12.66
C ASN A 41 9.03 -4.27 -11.65
N ALA A 42 9.53 -3.19 -11.04
CA ALA A 42 10.62 -3.18 -10.08
C ALA A 42 10.23 -2.36 -8.84
N SER A 43 10.47 -2.92 -7.65
CA SER A 43 10.22 -2.21 -6.40
C SER A 43 11.13 -1.00 -6.25
N VAL A 44 10.67 -0.01 -5.50
CA VAL A 44 11.42 1.22 -5.22
C VAL A 44 11.62 1.36 -3.71
N PRO A 45 12.87 1.53 -3.23
CA PRO A 45 13.12 1.88 -1.83
C PRO A 45 12.47 3.22 -1.48
N ALA A 46 11.79 3.29 -0.34
CA ALA A 46 11.12 4.51 0.09
C ALA A 46 10.90 4.53 1.61
N ASP A 47 10.97 5.70 2.24
CA ASP A 47 10.52 5.88 3.63
C ASP A 47 8.97 5.93 3.67
N VAL A 48 8.35 4.76 3.60
CA VAL A 48 6.89 4.63 3.57
C VAL A 48 6.34 4.83 4.99
N ARG A 49 5.83 6.04 5.28
CA ARG A 49 5.27 6.38 6.60
C ARG A 49 3.77 6.20 6.70
N ILE A 50 3.04 6.46 5.62
CA ILE A 50 1.57 6.36 5.56
C ILE A 50 1.21 5.72 4.23
N VAL A 51 0.28 4.76 4.25
CA VAL A 51 -0.27 4.11 3.04
C VAL A 51 -1.79 4.17 3.08
N GLN A 52 -2.39 4.45 1.93
CA GLN A 52 -3.83 4.35 1.71
C GLN A 52 -4.15 3.08 0.92
N ASN A 53 -4.94 2.19 1.51
CA ASN A 53 -5.44 0.99 0.87
C ASN A 53 -6.89 1.19 0.43
N ASN A 54 -7.13 1.20 -0.88
CA ASN A 54 -8.44 1.43 -1.48
C ASN A 54 -9.12 0.09 -1.81
N GLY A 55 -10.27 -0.18 -1.19
CA GLY A 55 -11.14 -1.32 -1.50
C GLY A 55 -12.41 -0.85 -2.21
N LEU A 56 -12.44 -0.98 -3.53
CA LEU A 56 -13.57 -0.58 -4.37
C LEU A 56 -14.22 -1.82 -4.98
N ALA A 57 -15.54 -1.94 -4.93
CA ALA A 57 -16.25 -3.13 -5.40
C ALA A 57 -17.62 -2.83 -6.00
N PHE A 58 -18.19 -3.86 -6.64
CA PHE A 58 -19.53 -3.81 -7.20
C PHE A 58 -20.59 -3.41 -6.17
N GLY A 59 -21.69 -2.84 -6.67
CA GLY A 59 -22.77 -2.30 -5.83
C GLY A 59 -22.41 -0.98 -5.15
N GLY A 60 -21.34 -0.30 -5.60
CA GLY A 60 -20.91 0.98 -5.03
C GLY A 60 -20.27 0.86 -3.65
N ASN A 61 -19.78 -0.33 -3.29
CA ASN A 61 -19.16 -0.58 -1.99
C ASN A 61 -17.70 -0.11 -1.99
N ASN A 62 -17.46 1.01 -1.31
CA ASN A 62 -16.16 1.66 -1.22
C ASN A 62 -15.70 1.72 0.24
N ALA A 63 -14.52 1.18 0.52
CA ALA A 63 -13.88 1.24 1.82
C ALA A 63 -12.42 1.68 1.65
N VAL A 64 -11.98 2.64 2.46
CA VAL A 64 -10.60 3.16 2.43
C VAL A 64 -10.01 3.04 3.82
N VAL A 65 -8.80 2.47 3.91
CA VAL A 65 -8.07 2.29 5.17
C VAL A 65 -6.71 2.98 5.05
N LEU A 66 -6.37 3.77 6.06
CA LEU A 66 -5.04 4.37 6.20
C LEU A 66 -4.24 3.57 7.23
N LEU A 67 -3.01 3.21 6.88
CA LEU A 67 -2.03 2.60 7.78
C LEU A 67 -0.86 3.56 7.95
N GLY A 68 -0.45 3.78 9.19
CA GLY A 68 0.70 4.62 9.53
C GLY A 68 1.79 3.81 10.22
N ARG A 69 3.05 4.20 10.00
CA ARG A 69 4.18 3.68 10.79
C ARG A 69 3.94 4.03 12.26
N HIS A 70 4.07 3.03 13.11
CA HIS A 70 3.97 3.22 14.55
C HIS A 70 5.32 3.69 15.09
N ASP A 71 5.46 5.00 15.26
CA ASP A 71 6.63 5.61 15.89
C ASP A 71 6.43 5.59 17.41
N SER A 72 6.45 4.40 18.02
CA SER A 72 6.56 4.30 19.47
C SER A 72 7.93 4.79 19.92
N PRO A 73 8.03 5.61 20.99
CA PRO A 73 9.26 5.68 21.75
C PRO A 73 9.57 4.25 22.19
N ARG A 74 10.71 3.70 21.75
CA ARG A 74 11.12 2.34 22.09
C ARG A 74 11.16 2.20 23.63
N GLY A 75 10.12 1.64 24.24
CA GLY A 75 10.10 1.34 25.68
C GLY A 75 8.75 1.43 26.39
N GLU A 76 7.73 2.10 25.86
CA GLU A 76 6.55 2.44 26.69
C GLU A 76 5.51 1.31 26.84
N TYR A 77 5.55 0.29 25.98
CA TYR A 77 4.60 -0.84 25.99
C TYR A 77 5.26 -2.21 26.25
N ALA A 78 6.47 -2.24 26.82
CA ALA A 78 7.13 -3.47 27.28
C ALA A 78 6.81 -3.80 28.75
N ARG A 79 5.57 -3.58 29.20
CA ARG A 79 5.06 -4.04 30.50
C ARG A 79 3.93 -5.04 30.31
#